data_AF-A0A7Y2TLL4-F1
#
_entry.id   AF-A0A7Y2TLL4-F1
#
_cell.length_a   1.000
_cell.length_b   1.000
_cell.length_c   1.000
_cell.angle_alpha   90.00
_cell.angle_beta   90.00
_cell.angle_gamma   90.00
#
_symmetry.space_group_name_H-M   'P 1'
#
loop_
_entity.id
_entity.type
_entity.pdbx_description
1 polymer ?
#
loop_
_entity_poly.entity_id
_entity_poly.type
_entity_poly.pdbx_seq_one_letter_code
_entity_poly.pdbx_strand_id
1 'polypeptide(L)'
;MYSNTFLSLRRVISLFLILLISTTLYSNSFENKLDNNSILERSDADNPSFSPLTGHAGTIVTITDLAGTFTAIPLSTVTLNGVPISPSNVTFISSTELNVIIPCGSTSGPLAVDGGIPSVLDFQYIAPSVDPLVDQTYCVSETAFP
;
A
#
# COMPACT_ATOMS: atom_id res chain seq x y z
N MET A 1 59.79 4.75 -43.39
CA MET A 1 59.05 5.33 -42.23
C MET A 1 57.59 4.88 -42.28
N TYR A 2 57.26 3.66 -41.84
CA TYR A 2 55.85 3.17 -41.79
C TYR A 2 55.58 2.22 -40.60
N SER A 3 56.59 1.97 -39.76
CA SER A 3 56.52 0.93 -38.72
C SER A 3 55.82 1.42 -37.44
N ASN A 4 55.95 2.72 -37.09
CA ASN A 4 55.40 3.27 -35.85
C ASN A 4 53.89 3.58 -35.91
N THR A 5 53.35 3.87 -37.10
CA THR A 5 51.92 4.13 -37.32
C THR A 5 51.09 2.86 -37.22
N PHE A 6 51.60 1.73 -37.71
CA PHE A 6 50.92 0.43 -37.62
C PHE A 6 50.85 -0.10 -36.17
N LEU A 7 51.91 0.11 -35.40
CA LEU A 7 51.97 -0.26 -33.98
C LEU A 7 51.04 0.61 -33.12
N SER A 8 50.90 1.90 -33.47
CA SER A 8 49.94 2.83 -32.86
C SER A 8 48.49 2.43 -33.16
N LEU A 9 48.18 2.13 -34.43
CA LEU A 9 46.83 1.74 -34.85
C LEU A 9 46.35 0.46 -34.15
N ARG A 10 47.23 -0.53 -33.97
CA ARG A 10 46.92 -1.78 -33.25
C ARG A 10 46.62 -1.54 -31.77
N ARG A 11 47.28 -0.57 -31.13
CA ARG A 11 47.03 -0.17 -29.74
C ARG A 11 45.72 0.62 -29.58
N VAL A 12 45.40 1.49 -30.54
CA VAL A 12 44.15 2.26 -30.55
C VAL A 12 42.93 1.35 -30.75
N ILE A 13 43.01 0.39 -31.67
CA ILE A 13 41.95 -0.61 -31.90
C ILE A 13 41.73 -1.47 -30.65
N SER A 14 42.81 -1.85 -29.95
CA SER A 14 42.72 -2.62 -28.70
C SER A 14 42.04 -1.83 -27.58
N LEU A 15 42.33 -0.53 -27.44
CA LEU A 15 41.70 0.33 -26.44
C LEU A 15 40.20 0.57 -26.75
N PHE A 16 39.84 0.71 -28.03
CA PHE A 16 38.45 0.88 -28.46
C PHE A 16 37.61 -0.39 -28.21
N LEU A 17 38.19 -1.58 -28.45
CA LEU A 17 37.54 -2.86 -28.14
C LEU A 17 37.33 -3.04 -26.63
N ILE A 18 38.30 -2.68 -25.79
CA ILE A 18 38.16 -2.73 -24.32
C ILE A 18 37.05 -1.76 -23.84
N LEU A 19 36.92 -0.59 -24.46
CA LEU A 19 35.86 0.37 -24.15
C LEU A 19 34.47 -0.16 -24.54
N LEU A 20 34.34 -0.82 -25.69
CA LEU A 20 33.10 -1.47 -26.17
C LEU A 20 32.71 -2.69 -25.32
N ILE A 21 33.68 -3.45 -24.80
CA ILE A 21 33.41 -4.57 -23.89
C ILE A 21 33.00 -4.05 -22.51
N SER A 22 33.57 -2.93 -22.05
CA SER A 22 33.18 -2.31 -20.77
C SER A 22 31.74 -1.81 -20.77
N THR A 23 31.22 -1.25 -21.88
CA THR A 23 29.82 -0.81 -21.95
C THR A 23 28.83 -1.98 -21.94
N THR A 24 29.20 -3.12 -22.53
CA THR A 24 28.36 -4.33 -22.50
C THR A 24 28.42 -5.07 -21.16
N LEU A 25 29.52 -4.95 -20.41
CA LEU A 25 29.63 -5.43 -19.02
C LEU A 25 29.01 -4.47 -18.00
N TYR A 26 28.94 -3.17 -18.30
CA TYR A 26 28.27 -2.19 -17.44
C TYR A 26 26.73 -2.31 -17.47
N SER A 27 26.17 -3.06 -18.42
CA SER A 27 24.72 -3.21 -18.56
C SER A 27 24.14 -4.56 -18.09
N ASN A 28 24.88 -5.36 -17.32
CA ASN A 28 24.31 -6.61 -16.76
C ASN A 28 24.61 -6.81 -15.26
N SER A 29 24.59 -5.73 -14.48
CA SER A 29 24.49 -5.82 -13.01
C SER A 29 23.15 -5.26 -12.51
N PHE A 30 22.06 -5.78 -13.06
CA PHE A 30 20.93 -6.13 -12.22
C PHE A 30 20.79 -7.64 -12.34
N GLU A 31 21.57 -8.35 -11.53
CA GLU A 31 21.14 -9.66 -11.06
C GLU A 31 19.80 -9.43 -10.35
N ASN A 32 18.67 -9.47 -11.06
CA ASN A 32 17.46 -9.94 -10.43
C ASN A 32 17.62 -11.46 -10.38
N LYS A 33 18.44 -11.86 -9.42
CA LYS A 33 18.44 -13.20 -8.89
C LYS A 33 17.01 -13.39 -8.40
N LEU A 34 16.18 -14.00 -9.25
CA LEU A 34 14.94 -14.59 -8.81
C LEU A 34 15.35 -15.78 -7.95
N ASP A 35 15.78 -15.48 -6.73
CA ASP A 35 15.76 -16.44 -5.66
C ASP A 35 14.29 -16.84 -5.57
N ASN A 36 13.96 -18.06 -6.01
CA ASN A 36 12.64 -18.68 -5.87
C ASN A 36 12.23 -18.89 -4.38
N ASN A 37 12.85 -18.12 -3.49
CA ASN A 37 12.60 -18.03 -2.07
C ASN A 37 12.43 -16.57 -1.59
N SER A 38 12.35 -15.60 -2.51
CA SER A 38 12.02 -14.18 -2.24
C SER A 38 10.56 -13.98 -1.77
N ILE A 39 9.79 -15.05 -1.63
CA ILE A 39 8.50 -15.07 -0.94
C ILE A 39 8.70 -15.08 0.60
N LEU A 40 9.93 -15.21 1.11
CA LEU A 40 10.22 -15.26 2.55
C LEU A 40 11.04 -14.06 3.08
N GLU A 41 11.27 -13.02 2.29
CA GLU A 41 11.72 -11.69 2.79
C GLU A 41 10.68 -10.58 2.52
N ARG A 42 9.40 -10.99 2.45
CA ARG A 42 8.25 -10.11 2.69
C ARG A 42 7.57 -10.57 3.98
N SER A 43 8.33 -10.60 5.07
CA SER A 43 7.90 -11.29 6.31
C SER A 43 7.75 -10.40 7.54
N ASP A 44 8.14 -9.13 7.53
CA ASP A 44 7.99 -8.30 8.74
C ASP A 44 7.74 -6.79 8.50
N ALA A 45 7.67 -6.33 7.24
CA ALA A 45 7.61 -4.89 6.94
C ALA A 45 6.41 -4.44 6.08
N ASP A 46 5.52 -5.34 5.67
CA ASP A 46 4.42 -5.05 4.75
C ASP A 46 3.04 -5.28 5.39
N ASN A 47 2.98 -5.18 6.71
CA ASN A 47 1.70 -5.20 7.42
C ASN A 47 1.22 -3.77 7.63
N PRO A 48 0.04 -3.37 7.10
CA PRO A 48 -0.51 -2.06 7.39
C PRO A 48 -0.77 -1.94 8.89
N SER A 49 -0.36 -0.82 9.48
CA SER A 49 -0.68 -0.47 10.86
C SER A 49 -1.74 0.62 10.88
N PHE A 50 -2.48 0.77 11.97
CA PHE A 50 -3.53 1.77 12.04
C PHE A 50 -3.75 2.31 13.44
N SER A 51 -4.31 3.50 13.51
CA SER A 51 -4.68 4.16 14.75
C SER A 51 -5.88 5.08 14.53
N PRO A 52 -6.87 5.12 15.45
CA PRO A 52 -6.96 4.37 16.70
C PRO A 52 -7.38 2.90 16.52
N LEU A 53 -7.11 2.06 17.53
CA LEU A 53 -7.49 0.63 17.57
C LEU A 53 -8.97 0.39 17.86
N THR A 54 -9.67 1.39 18.39
CA THR A 54 -11.07 1.29 18.81
C THR A 54 -11.84 2.52 18.39
N GLY A 55 -13.11 2.38 18.02
CA GLY A 55 -13.93 3.53 17.67
C GLY A 55 -15.39 3.20 17.39
N HIS A 56 -16.18 4.25 17.20
CA HIS A 56 -17.58 4.19 16.83
C HIS A 56 -17.75 4.46 15.32
N ALA A 57 -18.99 4.46 14.84
CA ALA A 57 -19.28 4.95 13.49
C ALA A 57 -18.83 6.42 13.34
N GLY A 58 -18.19 6.76 12.23
CA GLY A 58 -17.64 8.08 11.96
C GLY A 58 -16.22 8.31 12.49
N THR A 59 -15.63 7.37 13.24
CA THR A 59 -14.23 7.46 13.65
C THR A 59 -13.33 7.47 12.40
N ILE A 60 -12.37 8.40 12.37
CA ILE A 60 -11.33 8.48 11.35
C ILE A 60 -10.17 7.59 11.82
N VAL A 61 -9.90 6.54 11.07
CA VAL A 61 -8.78 5.62 11.27
C VAL A 61 -7.70 5.96 10.25
N THR A 62 -6.52 6.29 10.74
CA THR A 62 -5.34 6.48 9.91
C THR A 62 -4.67 5.12 9.72
N ILE A 63 -4.58 4.68 8.48
CA ILE A 63 -3.87 3.47 8.07
C ILE A 63 -2.53 3.90 7.50
N THR A 64 -1.45 3.32 8.02
CA THR A 64 -0.10 3.54 7.55
C THR A 64 0.51 2.26 7.00
N ASP A 65 1.14 2.36 5.84
CA ASP A 65 1.88 1.27 5.21
C ASP A 65 3.32 1.72 4.97
N LEU A 66 4.28 0.96 5.50
CA LEU A 66 5.70 1.27 5.33
C LEU A 66 6.20 0.95 3.92
N ALA A 67 5.53 0.03 3.21
CA ALA A 67 5.88 -0.33 1.84
C ALA A 67 5.48 0.75 0.82
N GLY A 68 4.59 1.68 1.20
CA GLY A 68 4.22 2.81 0.36
C GLY A 68 3.42 2.40 -0.87
N THR A 69 2.51 1.45 -0.71
CA THR A 69 1.78 0.83 -1.83
C THR A 69 0.48 1.53 -2.21
N PHE A 70 0.04 2.53 -1.43
CA PHE A 70 -1.24 3.18 -1.65
C PHE A 70 -1.27 4.00 -2.94
N THR A 71 -2.39 3.93 -3.63
CA THR A 71 -2.61 4.66 -4.88
C THR A 71 -3.84 5.56 -4.77
N ALA A 72 -3.73 6.76 -5.35
CA ALA A 72 -4.85 7.70 -5.43
C ALA A 72 -5.79 7.38 -6.59
N ILE A 73 -5.26 6.76 -7.66
CA ILE A 73 -6.00 6.42 -8.89
C ILE A 73 -5.47 5.09 -9.45
N PRO A 74 -6.25 3.98 -9.41
CA PRO A 74 -7.52 3.85 -8.69
C PRO A 74 -7.32 4.08 -7.18
N LEU A 75 -8.36 4.54 -6.48
CA LEU A 75 -8.27 4.71 -5.03
C LEU A 75 -8.15 3.34 -4.37
N SER A 76 -7.15 3.17 -3.51
CA SER A 76 -6.96 1.96 -2.72
C SER A 76 -8.23 1.56 -1.98
N THR A 77 -8.63 0.30 -2.16
CA THR A 77 -9.81 -0.30 -1.56
C THR A 77 -9.48 -0.76 -0.15
N VAL A 78 -10.29 -0.34 0.83
CA VAL A 78 -10.08 -0.75 2.23
C VAL A 78 -11.20 -1.68 2.64
N THR A 79 -10.84 -2.78 3.30
CA THR A 79 -11.77 -3.74 3.87
C THR A 79 -11.60 -3.81 5.38
N LEU A 80 -12.70 -3.95 6.11
CA LEU A 80 -12.75 -4.18 7.55
C LEU A 80 -13.45 -5.51 7.80
N ASN A 81 -12.75 -6.46 8.44
CA ASN A 81 -13.22 -7.82 8.65
C ASN A 81 -13.69 -8.48 7.32
N GLY A 82 -13.00 -8.20 6.21
CA GLY A 82 -13.35 -8.66 4.86
C GLY A 82 -14.53 -7.94 4.20
N VAL A 83 -15.20 -7.00 4.89
CA VAL A 83 -16.26 -6.17 4.31
C VAL A 83 -15.65 -4.93 3.67
N PRO A 84 -15.89 -4.65 2.38
CA PRO A 84 -15.36 -3.45 1.73
C PRO A 84 -16.01 -2.19 2.30
N ILE A 85 -15.18 -1.22 2.66
CA ILE A 85 -15.59 0.12 3.01
C ILE A 85 -15.83 0.90 1.71
N SER A 86 -16.88 1.72 1.68
CA SER A 86 -17.18 2.57 0.53
C SER A 86 -15.99 3.48 0.19
N PRO A 87 -15.61 3.63 -1.09
CA PRO A 87 -14.48 4.48 -1.48
C PRO A 87 -14.68 5.95 -1.07
N SER A 88 -15.93 6.41 -0.93
CA SER A 88 -16.24 7.76 -0.43
C SER A 88 -15.83 7.98 1.03
N ASN A 89 -15.62 6.91 1.80
CA ASN A 89 -15.16 6.96 3.18
C ASN A 89 -13.63 6.83 3.29
N VAL A 90 -12.92 6.67 2.17
CA VAL A 90 -11.46 6.57 2.12
C VAL A 90 -10.88 7.84 1.53
N THR A 91 -9.92 8.44 2.21
CA THR A 91 -9.19 9.63 1.78
C THR A 91 -7.73 9.27 1.62
N PHE A 92 -7.21 9.45 0.41
CA PHE A 92 -5.78 9.29 0.13
C PHE A 92 -5.00 10.49 0.67
N ILE A 93 -4.03 10.24 1.56
CA ILE A 93 -3.13 11.27 2.09
C ILE A 93 -1.77 11.18 1.40
N SER A 94 -1.20 9.98 1.35
CA SER A 94 0.07 9.71 0.67
C SER A 94 0.18 8.23 0.31
N SER A 95 1.23 7.85 -0.42
CA SER A 95 1.50 6.44 -0.75
C SER A 95 1.65 5.55 0.49
N THR A 96 1.93 6.12 1.66
CA THR A 96 2.12 5.42 2.94
C THR A 96 1.02 5.72 3.95
N GLU A 97 0.04 6.56 3.64
CA GLU A 97 -1.02 6.97 4.57
C GLU A 97 -2.40 7.11 3.91
N LEU A 98 -3.40 6.46 4.49
CA LEU A 98 -4.81 6.60 4.15
C LEU A 98 -5.61 6.97 5.39
N ASN A 99 -6.62 7.82 5.23
CA ASN A 99 -7.63 8.07 6.25
C ASN A 99 -8.93 7.38 5.88
N VAL A 100 -9.51 6.63 6.81
CA VAL A 100 -10.70 5.82 6.58
C VAL A 100 -11.75 6.14 7.62
N ILE A 101 -12.95 6.50 7.18
CA ILE A 101 -14.09 6.77 8.04
C ILE A 101 -14.87 5.47 8.25
N ILE A 102 -14.98 5.01 9.49
CA ILE A 102 -15.68 3.76 9.80
C ILE A 102 -17.21 3.93 9.63
N PRO A 103 -17.88 3.14 8.78
CA PRO A 103 -19.33 3.26 8.59
C PRO A 103 -20.14 2.70 9.76
N CYS A 104 -21.43 3.04 9.83
CA CYS A 104 -22.35 2.48 10.81
C CYS A 104 -22.60 0.99 10.59
N GLY A 105 -22.75 0.22 11.67
CA GLY A 105 -22.95 -1.23 11.59
C GLY A 105 -21.69 -2.00 11.16
N SER A 106 -20.51 -1.38 11.25
CA SER A 106 -19.25 -2.08 11.03
C SER A 106 -19.05 -3.21 12.03
N THR A 107 -18.29 -4.24 11.65
CA THR A 107 -17.93 -5.35 12.53
C THR A 107 -16.45 -5.22 12.91
N SER A 108 -16.13 -5.52 14.17
CA SER A 108 -14.73 -5.58 14.63
C SER A 108 -13.94 -6.62 13.83
N GLY A 109 -12.66 -6.36 13.60
CA GLY A 109 -11.77 -7.29 12.91
C GLY A 109 -10.61 -6.60 12.20
N PRO A 110 -9.87 -7.35 11.37
CA PRO A 110 -8.66 -6.85 10.74
C PRO A 110 -8.99 -5.88 9.61
N LEU A 111 -8.10 -4.92 9.38
CA LEU A 111 -8.15 -4.01 8.24
C LEU A 111 -7.23 -4.54 7.14
N ALA A 112 -7.66 -4.50 5.89
CA ALA A 112 -6.79 -4.83 4.76
C ALA A 112 -6.99 -3.84 3.61
N VAL A 113 -5.91 -3.52 2.90
CA VAL A 113 -5.92 -2.59 1.77
C VAL A 113 -5.61 -3.35 0.49
N ASP A 114 -6.40 -3.14 -0.56
CA ASP A 114 -6.27 -3.73 -1.90
C ASP A 114 -6.17 -5.27 -1.92
N GLY A 115 -6.79 -5.92 -0.94
CA GLY A 115 -6.69 -7.38 -0.77
C GLY A 115 -5.29 -7.86 -0.39
N GLY A 116 -4.43 -6.95 0.09
CA GLY A 116 -3.10 -7.24 0.62
C GLY A 116 -3.14 -7.93 1.98
N ILE A 117 -2.01 -7.90 2.68
CA ILE A 117 -1.90 -8.53 4.00
C ILE A 117 -2.81 -7.78 4.99
N PRO A 118 -3.71 -8.50 5.71
CA PRO A 118 -4.53 -7.87 6.74
C PRO A 118 -3.66 -7.45 7.92
N SER A 119 -4.01 -6.33 8.54
CA SER A 119 -3.40 -5.83 9.76
C SER A 119 -3.32 -6.91 10.84
N VAL A 120 -2.18 -6.99 11.53
CA VAL A 120 -1.97 -7.90 12.66
C VAL A 120 -2.94 -7.65 13.83
N LEU A 121 -3.37 -6.40 14.00
CA LEU A 121 -4.31 -6.00 15.06
C LEU A 121 -5.73 -5.86 14.50
N ASP A 122 -6.71 -6.20 15.33
CA ASP A 122 -8.12 -5.98 15.03
C ASP A 122 -8.57 -4.59 15.46
N PHE A 123 -9.33 -3.92 14.59
CA PHE A 123 -10.08 -2.74 14.98
C PHE A 123 -11.30 -3.16 15.80
N GLN A 124 -11.45 -2.61 16.99
CA GLN A 124 -12.63 -2.86 17.83
C GLN A 124 -13.70 -1.81 17.56
N TYR A 125 -14.73 -2.22 16.84
CA TYR A 125 -15.93 -1.42 16.67
C TYR A 125 -16.77 -1.45 17.94
N ILE A 126 -16.99 -0.28 18.52
CA ILE A 126 -17.87 -0.11 19.67
C ILE A 126 -19.24 0.29 19.12
N ALA A 127 -20.18 -0.64 19.13
CA ALA A 127 -21.56 -0.31 18.82
C ALA A 127 -22.10 0.67 19.88
N PRO A 128 -22.95 1.65 19.49
CA PRO A 128 -23.62 2.49 20.47
C PRO A 128 -24.43 1.61 21.43
N SER A 129 -24.20 1.77 22.74
CA SER A 129 -25.00 1.11 23.76
C SER A 129 -26.37 1.78 23.83
N VAL A 130 -27.34 1.24 23.10
CA VAL A 130 -28.74 1.55 23.35
C VAL A 130 -29.14 0.82 24.64
N ASP A 131 -29.37 1.59 25.70
CA ASP A 131 -30.02 1.07 26.90
C ASP A 131 -31.42 0.55 26.48
N PRO A 132 -31.76 -0.74 26.65
CA PRO A 132 -33.00 -1.32 26.15
C PRO A 132 -34.27 -0.86 26.90
N LEU A 133 -34.23 0.28 27.59
CA LEU A 133 -35.38 0.92 28.23
C LEU A 133 -35.67 2.33 27.70
N VAL A 134 -35.32 2.63 26.45
CA VAL A 134 -35.89 3.80 25.74
C VAL A 134 -36.54 3.36 24.44
N ASP A 135 -37.84 3.60 24.41
CA ASP A 135 -38.84 3.43 23.38
C ASP A 135 -38.34 3.58 21.92
N GLN A 136 -38.79 2.66 21.06
CA GLN A 136 -38.43 2.51 19.65
C GLN A 136 -39.03 3.61 18.76
N THR A 137 -38.68 4.86 18.97
CA THR A 137 -39.08 5.96 18.07
C THR A 137 -37.88 6.83 17.70
N TYR A 138 -36.97 6.28 16.90
CA TYR A 138 -36.06 7.12 16.12
C TYR A 138 -35.85 6.60 14.69
N CYS A 139 -36.97 6.44 13.98
CA CYS A 139 -37.02 6.44 12.52
C CYS A 139 -38.30 7.15 12.06
N VAL A 140 -38.35 8.48 12.12
CA VAL A 140 -39.28 9.25 11.28
C VAL A 140 -38.48 10.17 10.37
N SER A 141 -38.32 9.74 9.12
CA SER A 141 -38.12 10.67 8.02
C SER A 141 -39.46 11.34 7.74
N GLU A 142 -39.78 12.39 8.50
CA GLU A 142 -40.94 13.23 8.22
C GLU A 142 -40.46 14.47 7.46
N THR A 143 -40.29 14.30 6.14
CA THR A 143 -40.33 15.43 5.22
C THR A 143 -41.76 15.61 4.74
N ALA A 144 -42.54 16.35 5.50
CA ALA A 144 -43.70 17.06 4.99
C ALA A 144 -43.85 18.38 5.78
N PHE A 145 -44.23 19.43 5.04
CA PHE A 145 -44.78 20.74 5.43
C PHE A 145 -43.93 21.98 5.09
N PRO A 146 -44.57 23.13 4.80
CA PRO A 146 -45.95 23.36 4.30
C PRO A 146 -46.01 23.78 2.82
#